data_AF-A0A1F9B5F9-F1
#
_entry.id   AF-A0A1F9B5F9-F1
#
_cell.length_a   1.000
_cell.length_b   1.000
_cell.length_c   1.000
_cell.angle_alpha   90.00
_cell.angle_beta   90.00
_cell.angle_gamma   90.00
#
_symmetry.space_group_name_H-M   'P 1'
#
loop_
_entity.id
_entity.type
_entity.pdbx_description
1 polymer ?
#
loop_
_entity_poly.entity_id
_entity_poly.type
_entity_poly.pdbx_seq_one_letter_code
_entity_poly.pdbx_strand_id
1 'polypeptide(L)'
;MLAGQLDATILSIPFSYMAAEKGLVKVMGQKEDVASDYPTHVVYGKEEFIAKNPNTVKACLRATGKAIDWIRANPEDAAQLASKQLKLTVDYCRKGIGAFRDGWFSDGRLPQEGMKVFWTIAVEAGDVKEPWPNNRWLDDTYLKTQAEWRK
;
A
#
# COMPACT_ATOMS: atom_id res chain seq x y z
N MET A 1 10.95 -20.23 11.63
CA MET A 1 9.87 -21.19 11.39
C MET A 1 10.42 -22.53 10.90
N LEU A 2 10.80 -22.71 9.63
CA LEU A 2 11.25 -24.04 9.15
C LEU A 2 12.56 -24.55 9.79
N ALA A 3 13.47 -23.65 10.14
CA ALA A 3 14.69 -23.96 10.87
C ALA A 3 14.48 -24.09 12.41
N GLY A 4 13.24 -24.01 12.90
CA GLY A 4 12.92 -24.10 14.33
C GLY A 4 13.26 -22.86 15.17
N GLN A 5 13.70 -21.76 14.56
CA GLN A 5 14.17 -20.56 15.28
C GLN A 5 13.09 -19.53 15.65
N LEU A 6 11.90 -19.63 15.06
CA LEU A 6 10.81 -18.66 15.26
C LEU A 6 9.49 -19.42 15.21
N ASP A 7 8.59 -19.12 16.13
CA ASP A 7 7.24 -19.71 16.21
C ASP A 7 6.24 -19.02 15.28
N ALA A 8 6.38 -17.70 15.09
CA ALA A 8 5.53 -16.90 14.21
C ALA A 8 6.33 -15.78 13.52
N THR A 9 5.80 -15.25 12.42
CA THR A 9 6.35 -14.07 11.73
C THR A 9 5.27 -13.35 10.94
N ILE A 10 5.53 -12.10 10.55
CA ILE A 10 4.66 -11.30 9.69
C ILE A 10 5.17 -11.41 8.26
N LEU A 11 4.30 -11.86 7.34
CA LEU A 11 4.62 -11.99 5.92
C LEU A 11 3.67 -11.14 5.08
N SER A 12 4.22 -10.39 4.14
CA SER A 12 3.43 -9.74 3.09
C SER A 12 3.07 -10.75 1.99
N ILE A 13 2.02 -10.45 1.25
CA ILE A 13 1.71 -11.17 0.01
C ILE A 13 2.77 -10.83 -1.05
N PRO A 14 3.29 -11.80 -1.83
CA PRO A 14 2.83 -13.18 -1.94
C PRO A 14 3.56 -14.20 -1.04
N PHE A 15 4.48 -13.77 -0.18
CA PHE A 15 5.25 -14.68 0.67
C PHE A 15 4.38 -15.47 1.66
N SER A 16 3.22 -14.93 2.07
CA SER A 16 2.24 -15.66 2.86
C SER A 16 1.66 -16.88 2.11
N TYR A 17 1.47 -16.79 0.79
CA TYR A 17 1.04 -17.95 -0.02
C TYR A 17 2.15 -19.00 -0.11
N MET A 18 3.40 -18.56 -0.31
CA MET A 18 4.56 -19.45 -0.33
C MET A 18 4.75 -20.18 1.01
N ALA A 19 4.46 -19.50 2.13
CA ALA A 19 4.50 -20.10 3.45
C ALA A 19 3.40 -21.17 3.62
N ALA A 20 2.18 -20.89 3.18
CA ALA A 20 1.07 -21.83 3.23
C ALA A 20 1.36 -23.12 2.45
N GLU A 21 1.98 -23.00 1.26
CA GLU A 21 2.41 -24.16 0.46
C GLU A 21 3.49 -25.02 1.15
N LYS A 22 4.20 -24.45 2.12
CA LYS A 22 5.17 -25.16 2.97
C LYS A 22 4.56 -25.72 4.26
N GLY A 23 3.24 -25.68 4.39
CA GLY A 23 2.50 -26.21 5.54
C GLY A 23 2.44 -25.26 6.74
N LEU A 24 2.84 -23.99 6.60
CA LEU A 24 2.71 -22.99 7.66
C LEU A 24 1.26 -22.50 7.74
N VAL A 25 0.77 -22.27 8.95
CA VAL A 25 -0.62 -21.86 9.22
C VAL A 25 -0.71 -20.35 9.38
N LYS A 26 -1.70 -19.73 8.72
CA LYS A 26 -2.04 -18.32 8.94
C LYS A 26 -2.74 -18.18 10.30
N VAL A 27 -2.13 -17.45 11.22
CA VAL A 27 -2.70 -17.18 12.56
C VAL A 27 -3.63 -15.97 12.54
N MET A 28 -3.28 -14.93 11.77
CA MET A 28 -4.02 -13.67 11.67
C MET A 28 -3.76 -13.02 10.30
N GLY A 29 -4.69 -12.21 9.81
CA GLY A 29 -4.53 -11.39 8.60
C GLY A 29 -4.96 -9.94 8.84
N GLN A 30 -4.18 -8.99 8.33
CA GLN A 30 -4.45 -7.56 8.50
C GLN A 30 -5.85 -7.16 8.02
N LYS A 31 -6.26 -7.64 6.84
CA LYS A 31 -7.57 -7.30 6.26
C LYS A 31 -8.74 -7.91 7.03
N GLU A 32 -8.56 -9.14 7.52
CA GLU A 32 -9.64 -9.89 8.17
C GLU A 32 -9.78 -9.54 9.66
N ASP A 33 -8.67 -9.31 10.35
CA ASP A 33 -8.63 -9.22 11.81
C ASP A 33 -8.27 -7.83 12.34
N VAL A 34 -7.72 -6.93 11.51
CA VAL A 34 -7.30 -5.57 11.93
C VAL A 34 -8.21 -4.50 11.32
N ALA A 35 -8.18 -4.33 10.00
CA ALA A 35 -9.10 -3.44 9.29
C ALA A 35 -9.20 -3.81 7.80
N SER A 36 -10.42 -3.85 7.27
CA SER A 36 -10.68 -4.26 5.87
C SER A 36 -10.07 -3.35 4.81
N ASP A 37 -9.83 -2.07 5.16
CA ASP A 37 -9.24 -1.01 4.34
C ASP A 37 -7.96 -0.45 4.99
N TYR A 38 -7.21 -1.27 5.74
CA TYR A 38 -5.99 -0.83 6.42
C TYR A 38 -5.01 -0.12 5.46
N PRO A 39 -4.49 1.07 5.81
CA PRO A 39 -3.55 1.81 4.96
C PRO A 39 -2.19 1.09 4.91
N THR A 40 -1.68 0.83 3.71
CA THR A 40 -0.42 0.07 3.55
C THR A 40 0.73 0.89 2.96
N HIS A 41 0.48 1.66 1.91
CA HIS A 41 1.53 2.36 1.17
C HIS A 41 1.13 3.81 0.89
N VAL A 42 2.08 4.72 1.04
CA VAL A 42 1.93 6.15 0.74
C VAL A 42 3.11 6.63 -0.11
N VAL A 43 2.88 7.68 -0.90
CA VAL A 43 3.95 8.42 -1.57
C VAL A 43 4.36 9.55 -0.64
N TYR A 44 5.65 9.61 -0.27
CA TYR A 44 6.19 10.64 0.60
C TYR A 44 7.49 11.20 0.03
N GLY A 45 7.84 12.41 0.45
CA GLY A 45 9.05 13.11 0.02
C GLY A 45 9.42 14.21 1.00
N LYS A 46 10.62 14.76 0.86
CA LYS A 46 11.03 15.92 1.66
C LYS A 46 10.16 17.13 1.32
N GLU A 47 9.69 17.84 2.34
CA GLU A 47 8.87 19.06 2.18
C GLU A 47 9.51 20.06 1.21
N GLU A 48 10.83 20.31 1.36
CA GLU A 48 11.57 21.21 0.48
C GLU A 48 11.53 20.78 -1.00
N PHE A 49 11.63 19.47 -1.26
CA PHE A 49 11.55 18.95 -2.63
C PHE A 49 10.15 19.16 -3.20
N ILE A 50 9.12 18.86 -2.41
CA ILE A 50 7.71 19.02 -2.81
C ILE A 50 7.41 20.48 -3.13
N ALA A 51 7.84 21.40 -2.26
CA ALA A 51 7.64 22.84 -2.43
C ALA A 51 8.39 23.40 -3.65
N LYS A 52 9.64 22.97 -3.89
CA LYS A 52 10.47 23.48 -4.99
C LYS A 52 10.14 22.86 -6.35
N ASN A 53 9.50 21.69 -6.40
CA ASN A 53 9.31 20.92 -7.63
C ASN A 53 7.83 20.54 -7.89
N PRO A 54 6.87 21.47 -7.84
CA PRO A 54 5.45 21.13 -7.90
C PRO A 54 5.04 20.44 -9.20
N ASN A 55 5.65 20.79 -10.33
CA ASN A 55 5.36 20.15 -11.62
C ASN A 55 5.88 18.71 -11.68
N THR A 56 7.05 18.44 -11.09
CA THR A 56 7.62 17.09 -10.99
C THR A 56 6.75 16.21 -10.09
N VAL A 57 6.29 16.75 -8.95
CA VAL A 57 5.36 16.04 -8.05
C VAL A 57 4.06 15.72 -8.77
N LYS A 58 3.43 16.69 -9.44
CA LYS A 58 2.22 16.47 -10.26
C LYS A 58 2.42 15.39 -11.32
N ALA A 59 3.54 15.41 -12.03
CA ALA A 59 3.86 14.39 -13.04
C ALA A 59 4.02 12.99 -12.43
N CYS A 60 4.70 12.88 -11.29
CA CYS A 60 4.86 11.62 -10.56
C CYS A 60 3.51 11.07 -10.09
N LEU A 61 2.71 11.88 -9.40
CA LEU A 61 1.38 11.48 -8.90
C LEU A 61 0.44 11.09 -10.05
N ARG A 62 0.49 11.80 -11.18
CA ARG A 62 -0.30 11.46 -12.38
C ARG A 62 0.14 10.12 -12.97
N ALA A 63 1.44 9.87 -13.05
CA ALA A 63 1.96 8.58 -13.52
C ALA A 63 1.54 7.43 -12.60
N THR A 64 1.62 7.63 -11.28
CA THR A 64 1.15 6.66 -10.28
C THR A 64 -0.34 6.34 -10.43
N GLY A 65 -1.18 7.37 -10.54
CA GLY A 65 -2.62 7.19 -10.75
C GLY A 65 -2.92 6.42 -12.04
N LYS A 66 -2.28 6.81 -13.16
CA LYS A 66 -2.41 6.13 -14.46
C LYS A 66 -1.94 4.67 -14.40
N ALA A 67 -0.86 4.39 -13.66
CA ALA A 67 -0.37 3.03 -13.48
C ALA A 67 -1.37 2.17 -12.67
N ILE A 68 -1.93 2.69 -11.59
CA ILE A 68 -2.96 1.98 -10.80
C ILE A 68 -4.18 1.69 -11.67
N ASP A 69 -4.68 2.68 -12.42
CA ASP A 69 -5.83 2.49 -13.32
C ASP A 69 -5.52 1.46 -14.41
N TRP A 70 -4.32 1.50 -14.98
CA TRP A 70 -3.86 0.52 -15.97
C TRP A 70 -3.75 -0.90 -15.39
N ILE A 71 -3.22 -1.07 -14.17
CA ILE A 71 -3.13 -2.39 -13.50
C ILE A 71 -4.53 -2.96 -13.25
N ARG A 72 -5.49 -2.13 -12.82
CA ARG A 72 -6.88 -2.60 -12.62
C ARG A 72 -7.52 -3.06 -13.93
N ALA A 73 -7.25 -2.36 -15.03
CA ALA A 73 -7.77 -2.72 -16.35
C ALA A 73 -7.02 -3.92 -16.99
N ASN A 74 -5.75 -4.13 -16.66
CA ASN A 74 -4.87 -5.13 -17.29
C ASN A 74 -4.13 -5.99 -16.25
N PRO A 75 -4.85 -6.71 -15.37
CA PRO A 75 -4.24 -7.41 -14.24
C PRO A 75 -3.28 -8.54 -14.64
N GLU A 76 -3.53 -9.23 -15.76
CA GLU A 76 -2.66 -10.29 -16.26
C GLU A 76 -1.33 -9.75 -16.82
N ASP A 77 -1.39 -8.69 -17.63
CA ASP A 77 -0.19 -8.04 -18.15
C ASP A 77 0.63 -7.43 -17.01
N ALA A 78 -0.03 -6.83 -16.03
CA ALA A 78 0.61 -6.35 -14.82
C ALA A 78 1.29 -7.49 -14.05
N ALA A 79 0.68 -8.67 -13.94
CA ALA A 79 1.30 -9.84 -13.30
C ALA A 79 2.54 -10.33 -14.04
N GLN A 80 2.50 -10.36 -15.38
CA GLN A 80 3.65 -10.72 -16.20
C GLN A 80 4.81 -9.72 -16.05
N LEU A 81 4.50 -8.42 -16.05
CA LEU A 81 5.49 -7.37 -15.83
C LEU A 81 6.11 -7.48 -14.42
N ALA A 82 5.27 -7.65 -13.40
CA ALA A 82 5.70 -7.81 -12.02
C ALA A 82 6.58 -9.05 -11.85
N SER A 83 6.27 -10.17 -12.51
CA SER A 83 7.08 -11.40 -12.47
C SER A 83 8.50 -11.17 -12.96
N LYS A 84 8.67 -10.44 -14.08
CA LYS A 84 9.99 -10.09 -14.61
C LYS A 84 10.80 -9.24 -13.63
N GLN A 85 10.15 -8.28 -12.98
CA GLN A 85 10.81 -7.33 -12.07
C GLN A 85 11.14 -7.94 -10.70
N LEU A 86 10.19 -8.67 -10.12
CA LEU A 86 10.30 -9.25 -8.77
C LEU A 86 10.99 -10.60 -8.75
N LYS A 87 11.26 -11.20 -9.92
CA LYS A 87 11.82 -12.55 -10.06
C LYS A 87 10.99 -13.62 -9.34
N LEU A 88 9.68 -13.39 -9.27
CA LEU A 88 8.68 -14.34 -8.76
C LEU A 88 7.94 -14.97 -9.93
N THR A 89 7.28 -16.11 -9.70
CA THR A 89 6.41 -16.71 -10.71
C THR A 89 5.23 -15.78 -11.01
N VAL A 90 4.74 -15.83 -12.26
CA VAL A 90 3.54 -15.06 -12.67
C VAL A 90 2.34 -15.39 -11.78
N ASP A 91 2.22 -16.63 -11.29
CA ASP A 91 1.12 -17.02 -10.40
C ASP A 91 1.13 -16.27 -9.07
N TYR A 92 2.29 -16.14 -8.41
CA TYR A 92 2.39 -15.35 -7.19
C TYR A 92 2.13 -13.87 -7.43
N CYS A 93 2.62 -13.32 -8.55
CA CYS A 93 2.33 -11.93 -8.92
C CYS A 93 0.84 -11.70 -9.19
N ARG A 94 0.17 -12.64 -9.86
CA ARG A 94 -1.28 -12.60 -10.11
C ARG A 94 -2.05 -12.60 -8.80
N LYS A 95 -1.73 -13.52 -7.88
CA LYS A 95 -2.35 -13.59 -6.55
C LYS A 95 -2.12 -12.29 -5.77
N GLY A 96 -0.91 -11.72 -5.85
CA GLY A 96 -0.59 -10.43 -5.23
C GLY A 96 -1.41 -9.27 -5.77
N ILE A 97 -1.49 -9.12 -7.10
CA ILE A 97 -2.31 -8.08 -7.74
C ILE A 97 -3.78 -8.25 -7.36
N GLY A 98 -4.30 -9.49 -7.39
CA GLY A 98 -5.67 -9.77 -6.97
C GLY A 98 -5.97 -9.37 -5.52
N ALA A 99 -4.99 -9.54 -4.62
CA ALA A 99 -5.16 -9.19 -3.21
C ALA A 99 -5.13 -7.69 -2.94
N PHE A 100 -4.33 -6.92 -3.68
CA PHE A 100 -4.07 -5.51 -3.36
C PHE A 100 -4.81 -4.49 -4.24
N ARG A 101 -5.11 -4.82 -5.50
CA ARG A 101 -5.54 -3.83 -6.50
C ARG A 101 -6.80 -3.05 -6.12
N ASP A 102 -7.68 -3.65 -5.34
CA ASP A 102 -8.96 -3.04 -4.92
C ASP A 102 -8.75 -1.98 -3.83
N GLY A 103 -7.66 -2.09 -3.05
CA GLY A 103 -7.28 -1.11 -2.02
C GLY A 103 -6.37 0.01 -2.54
N TRP A 104 -5.90 -0.06 -3.78
CA TRP A 104 -5.12 1.01 -4.38
C TRP A 104 -6.06 2.06 -4.95
N PHE A 105 -5.97 3.29 -4.44
CA PHE A 105 -6.78 4.41 -4.91
C PHE A 105 -5.97 5.28 -5.85
N SER A 106 -6.37 5.33 -7.12
CA SER A 106 -5.63 6.10 -8.12
C SER A 106 -5.79 7.61 -7.92
N ASP A 107 -6.83 8.04 -7.21
CA ASP A 107 -7.04 9.40 -6.69
C ASP A 107 -6.33 9.66 -5.36
N GLY A 108 -5.52 8.73 -4.86
CA GLY A 108 -4.69 8.95 -3.67
C GLY A 108 -5.48 9.26 -2.40
N ARG A 109 -6.81 9.08 -2.39
CA ARG A 109 -7.61 9.24 -1.17
C ARG A 109 -7.17 8.21 -0.14
N LEU A 110 -7.20 8.61 1.13
CA LEU A 110 -6.92 7.71 2.23
C LEU A 110 -8.18 6.89 2.59
N PRO A 111 -8.02 5.65 3.06
CA PRO A 111 -9.10 4.92 3.70
C PRO A 111 -9.60 5.68 4.93
N GLN A 112 -10.89 5.55 5.28
CA GLN A 112 -11.48 6.30 6.39
C GLN A 112 -11.44 5.50 7.68
N GLU A 113 -11.96 4.28 7.67
CA GLU A 113 -12.04 3.44 8.88
C GLU A 113 -10.67 2.87 9.23
N GLY A 114 -9.92 2.37 8.24
CA GLY A 114 -8.56 1.86 8.44
C GLY A 114 -7.60 2.89 9.03
N MET A 115 -7.77 4.18 8.72
CA MET A 115 -6.96 5.24 9.32
C MET A 115 -7.24 5.46 10.81
N LYS A 116 -8.50 5.25 11.27
CA LYS A 116 -8.82 5.31 12.70
C LYS A 116 -8.09 4.20 13.44
N VAL A 117 -8.15 2.98 12.92
CA VAL A 117 -7.46 1.81 13.50
C VAL A 117 -5.94 2.00 13.49
N PHE A 118 -5.37 2.53 12.40
CA PHE A 118 -3.94 2.86 12.31
C PHE A 118 -3.50 3.79 13.45
N TRP A 119 -4.25 4.88 13.69
CA TRP A 119 -3.92 5.81 14.76
C TRP A 119 -4.15 5.22 16.16
N THR A 120 -5.19 4.41 16.36
CA THR A 120 -5.39 3.68 17.63
C THR A 120 -4.18 2.80 17.93
N ILE A 121 -3.70 2.03 16.95
CA ILE A 121 -2.49 1.20 17.11
C ILE A 121 -1.28 2.04 17.48
N ALA A 122 -1.06 3.17 16.80
CA ALA A 122 0.08 4.05 17.10
C ALA A 122 0.02 4.66 18.51
N VAL A 123 -1.19 4.96 19.01
CA VAL A 123 -1.38 5.44 20.39
C VAL A 123 -1.16 4.33 21.41
N GLU A 124 -1.75 3.14 21.19
CA GLU A 124 -1.60 1.99 22.07
C GLU A 124 -0.16 1.46 22.13
N ALA A 125 0.57 1.53 21.02
CA ALA A 125 1.99 1.20 20.96
C ALA A 125 2.89 2.24 21.66
N GLY A 126 2.36 3.43 21.96
CA GLY A 126 3.11 4.53 22.57
C GLY A 126 3.96 5.34 21.60
N ASP A 127 3.79 5.15 20.28
CA ASP A 127 4.51 5.90 19.24
C ASP A 127 4.08 7.38 19.24
N VAL A 128 2.81 7.64 19.54
CA VAL A 128 2.23 8.98 19.66
C VAL A 128 1.28 9.05 20.86
N LYS A 129 1.10 10.23 21.45
CA LYS A 129 0.14 10.41 22.57
C LYS A 129 -1.31 10.47 22.12
N GLU A 130 -1.53 10.97 20.90
CA GLU A 130 -2.82 11.15 20.27
C GLU A 130 -2.63 11.13 18.73
N PRO A 131 -3.69 10.86 17.95
CA PRO A 131 -3.63 10.90 16.49
C PRO A 131 -3.10 12.25 15.99
N TRP A 132 -2.16 12.26 15.05
CA TRP A 132 -1.68 13.52 14.49
C TRP A 132 -2.73 14.16 13.59
N PRO A 133 -2.87 15.51 13.64
CA PRO A 133 -3.74 16.20 12.69
C PRO A 133 -3.19 16.04 11.26
N ASN A 134 -4.08 15.96 10.27
CA ASN A 134 -3.69 15.67 8.87
C ASN A 134 -2.62 16.64 8.34
N ASN A 135 -2.73 17.94 8.64
CA ASN A 135 -1.77 18.95 8.20
C ASN A 135 -0.33 18.76 8.73
N ARG A 136 -0.12 17.86 9.69
CA ARG A 136 1.22 17.55 10.21
C ARG A 136 1.99 16.56 9.33
N TRP A 137 1.30 15.75 8.53
CA TRP A 137 1.93 14.65 7.79
C TRP A 137 1.42 14.48 6.37
N LEU A 138 0.26 15.07 6.03
CA LEU A 138 -0.36 15.02 4.72
C LEU A 138 -0.34 16.41 4.07
N ASP A 139 0.36 16.52 2.94
CA ASP A 139 0.18 17.63 2.01
C ASP A 139 -1.04 17.36 1.12
N ASP A 140 -2.17 17.96 1.47
CA ASP A 140 -3.44 17.78 0.76
C ASP A 140 -3.61 18.70 -0.47
N THR A 141 -2.62 19.56 -0.77
CA THR A 141 -2.65 20.49 -1.90
C THR A 141 -2.89 19.74 -3.21
N TYR A 142 -2.18 18.64 -3.42
CA TYR A 142 -2.29 17.85 -4.64
C TYR A 142 -3.59 17.04 -4.69
N LEU A 143 -4.11 16.61 -3.53
CA LEU A 143 -5.39 15.92 -3.44
C LEU A 143 -6.55 16.85 -3.80
N LYS A 144 -6.52 18.10 -3.31
CA LYS A 144 -7.55 19.11 -3.57
C LYS A 144 -7.54 19.65 -5.00
N THR A 145 -6.37 19.68 -5.65
CA THR A 145 -6.18 20.29 -6.99
C THR A 145 -6.15 19.28 -8.14
N GLN A 146 -6.58 18.02 -7.93
CA GLN A 146 -6.47 16.96 -8.95
C GLN A 146 -7.08 17.32 -10.31
N ALA A 147 -8.18 18.06 -10.33
CA ALA A 147 -8.83 18.49 -11.57
C ALA A 147 -7.90 19.32 -12.48
N GLU A 148 -6.89 19.96 -11.92
CA GLU A 148 -5.94 20.82 -12.64
C GLU A 148 -4.80 20.03 -13.29
N TRP A 149 -4.38 18.91 -12.71
CA TRP A 149 -3.13 18.26 -13.07
C TRP A 149 -3.23 16.79 -13.50
N ARG A 150 -4.36 16.13 -13.25
CA ARG A 150 -4.52 14.69 -13.52
C ARG A 150 -4.73 14.32 -15.00
N LYS A 151 -5.13 15.29 -15.83
CA LYS A 151 -5.36 15.12 -17.28
C LYS A 151 -4.16 14.43 -17.97
#